data_AF-A0A1B6FD13-F1
#
_entry.id   AF-A0A1B6FD13-F1
#
_cell.length_a   1.000
_cell.length_b   1.000
_cell.length_c   1.000
_cell.angle_alpha   90.00
_cell.angle_beta   90.00
_cell.angle_gamma   90.00
#
_symmetry.space_group_name_H-M   'P 1'
#
loop_
_entity.id
_entity.type
_entity.pdbx_description
1 polymer ?
#
loop_
_entity_poly.entity_id
_entity_poly.type
_entity_poly.pdbx_seq_one_letter_code
_entity_poly.pdbx_strand_id
1 'polypeptide(L)'
;LSDHDSRDLNPSNPAFFETNGEFDFYERSSARSGPGGECLDVNQVCSEDGMEFTLRTPEPFVGRIYTYGYYDRCFYRGNGGTVNVLRISGAQGYPDCGTQRYGDTMTNIVVVQFSDYVQTGRDKRYNLT
;
A
#
# COMPACT_ATOMS: atom_id res chain seq x y z
N LEU A 1 33.06 -36.87 12.71
CA LEU A 1 32.07 -37.82 12.18
C LEU A 1 31.30 -38.34 13.38
N SER A 2 30.18 -37.71 13.70
CA SER A 2 29.25 -38.19 14.73
C SER A 2 27.96 -38.54 14.03
N ASP A 3 27.77 -39.84 13.83
CA ASP A 3 26.49 -40.49 13.58
C ASP A 3 25.66 -40.54 14.88
N HIS A 4 24.34 -40.67 14.71
CA HIS A 4 23.22 -40.63 15.67
C HIS A 4 22.68 -39.23 15.99
N ASP A 5 21.39 -38.92 15.80
CA ASP A 5 20.21 -39.79 15.89
C ASP A 5 19.06 -39.19 15.05
N SER A 6 18.76 -39.78 13.88
CA SER A 6 17.59 -39.41 13.09
C SER A 6 16.37 -40.00 13.77
N ARG A 7 15.72 -39.24 14.66
CA ARG A 7 14.47 -39.69 15.29
C ARG A 7 13.47 -39.96 14.16
N ASP A 8 13.10 -41.23 13.98
CA ASP A 8 12.03 -41.65 13.09
C ASP A 8 10.71 -41.00 13.55
N LEU A 9 10.35 -39.89 12.90
CA LEU A 9 9.08 -39.24 13.10
C LEU A 9 8.01 -40.10 12.44
N ASN A 10 7.28 -40.88 13.25
CA ASN A 10 6.14 -41.65 12.76
C ASN A 10 4.94 -40.70 12.55
N PRO A 11 4.53 -40.41 11.30
CA PRO A 11 3.46 -39.46 11.01
C PRO A 11 2.08 -39.97 11.42
N SER A 12 1.97 -41.22 11.87
CA SER A 12 0.73 -41.83 12.35
C SER A 12 0.52 -41.70 13.85
N ASN A 13 1.49 -41.19 14.61
CA ASN A 13 1.38 -41.12 16.07
C ASN A 13 0.71 -39.80 16.50
N PRO A 14 -0.55 -39.83 16.99
CA PRO A 14 -1.31 -38.65 17.38
C PRO A 14 -0.68 -37.91 18.57
N ALA A 15 0.23 -38.54 19.33
CA ALA A 15 0.93 -37.90 20.44
C ALA A 15 1.96 -36.83 20.01
N PHE A 16 2.32 -36.76 18.72
CA PHE A 16 3.17 -35.71 18.18
C PHE A 16 2.40 -34.51 17.62
N PHE A 17 1.07 -34.59 17.58
CA PHE A 17 0.22 -33.49 17.12
C PHE A 17 -0.40 -32.84 18.36
N GLU A 18 -0.15 -31.54 18.54
CA GLU A 18 -0.86 -30.75 19.55
C GLU A 18 -2.36 -30.75 19.22
N THR A 19 -3.16 -31.37 20.10
CA THR A 19 -4.62 -31.38 20.05
C THR A 19 -5.26 -30.17 20.71
N ASN A 20 -4.46 -29.22 21.21
CA ASN A 20 -4.97 -27.95 21.70
C ASN A 20 -5.47 -27.17 20.48
N GLY A 21 -6.79 -27.00 20.39
CA GLY A 21 -7.47 -26.24 19.34
C GLY A 21 -7.17 -24.74 19.38
N GLU A 22 -6.00 -24.35 19.85
CA GLU A 22 -5.41 -23.03 19.67
C GLU A 22 -4.76 -23.02 18.29
N PHE A 23 -5.62 -23.17 17.27
CA PHE A 23 -5.24 -22.84 15.92
C PHE A 23 -4.86 -21.35 15.95
N ASP A 24 -3.60 -21.05 15.65
CA ASP A 24 -3.20 -19.74 15.18
C ASP A 24 -3.91 -19.49 13.84
N PHE A 25 -5.21 -19.23 13.91
CA PHE A 25 -5.87 -18.56 12.82
C PHE A 25 -5.11 -17.25 12.67
N TYR A 26 -4.42 -17.08 11.54
CA TYR A 26 -4.16 -15.75 11.01
C TYR A 26 -5.53 -15.16 10.69
N GLU A 27 -6.25 -14.74 11.72
CA GLU A 27 -7.39 -13.88 11.62
C GLU A 27 -6.82 -12.64 10.94
N ARG A 28 -7.14 -12.49 9.65
CA ARG A 28 -6.82 -11.30 8.89
C ARG A 28 -7.55 -10.19 9.61
N SER A 29 -6.88 -9.58 10.58
CA SER A 29 -7.46 -8.65 11.52
C SER A 29 -8.11 -7.51 10.75
N SER A 30 -9.40 -7.62 10.50
CA SER A 30 -10.30 -6.53 10.14
C SER A 30 -10.30 -5.45 11.23
N ALA A 31 -9.70 -5.76 12.40
CA ALA A 31 -9.45 -4.86 13.51
C ALA A 31 -8.39 -3.75 13.25
N ARG A 32 -7.70 -3.72 12.10
CA ARG A 32 -6.97 -2.49 11.69
C ARG A 32 -7.89 -1.41 11.11
N SER A 33 -9.18 -1.71 10.94
CA SER A 33 -10.24 -0.72 10.83
C SER A 33 -10.93 -0.56 12.19
N GLY A 34 -10.14 -0.24 13.23
CA GLY A 34 -10.72 0.30 14.45
C GLY A 34 -11.50 1.60 14.14
N PRO A 35 -12.43 2.05 15.01
CA PRO A 35 -13.20 3.28 14.86
C PRO A 35 -12.35 4.56 15.09
N GLY A 36 -11.13 4.53 14.57
CA GLY A 36 -10.07 5.53 14.61
C GLY A 36 -8.91 5.12 13.70
N GLY A 37 -9.15 4.32 12.65
CA GLY A 37 -8.18 4.11 11.59
C GLY A 37 -7.88 5.46 10.98
N GLU A 38 -6.69 6.00 11.23
CA GLU A 38 -6.28 7.36 10.90
C GLU A 38 -6.79 7.74 9.50
N CYS A 39 -7.87 8.54 9.47
CA CYS A 39 -8.37 9.10 8.23
C CYS A 39 -7.27 10.04 7.73
N LEU A 40 -6.44 9.55 6.82
CA LEU A 40 -5.41 10.35 6.19
C LEU A 40 -6.10 11.52 5.48
N ASP A 41 -5.65 12.74 5.78
CA ASP A 41 -6.18 13.94 5.15
C ASP A 41 -5.63 13.99 3.72
N VAL A 42 -6.51 13.72 2.77
CA VAL A 42 -6.18 13.72 1.35
C VAL A 42 -7.07 14.69 0.61
N ASN A 43 -6.52 15.34 -0.41
CA ASN A 43 -7.27 16.19 -1.31
C ASN A 43 -6.89 15.86 -2.75
N GLN A 44 -7.87 15.87 -3.65
CA GLN A 44 -7.64 15.68 -5.08
C GLN A 44 -8.20 16.87 -5.86
N VAL A 45 -7.47 17.29 -6.88
CA VAL A 45 -7.91 18.31 -7.84
C VAL A 45 -7.76 17.72 -9.22
N CYS A 46 -8.84 17.67 -9.98
CA CYS A 46 -8.86 17.20 -11.36
C CYS A 46 -9.12 18.39 -12.29
N SER A 47 -8.26 18.60 -13.27
CA SER A 47 -8.42 19.61 -14.34
C SER A 47 -8.13 18.98 -15.69
N GLU A 48 -8.42 19.68 -16.80
CA GLU A 48 -8.14 19.15 -18.14
C GLU A 48 -6.65 18.87 -18.38
N ASP A 49 -5.77 19.63 -17.74
CA ASP A 49 -4.31 19.51 -17.86
C ASP A 49 -3.75 18.31 -17.07
N GLY A 50 -4.47 17.82 -16.05
CA GLY A 50 -4.03 16.69 -15.23
C GLY A 50 -4.73 16.62 -13.88
N MET A 51 -4.12 15.86 -12.97
CA MET A 51 -4.61 15.71 -11.60
C MET A 51 -3.52 16.10 -10.59
N GLU A 52 -3.96 16.57 -9.44
CA GLU A 52 -3.09 16.80 -8.29
C GLU A 52 -3.64 16.03 -7.09
N PHE A 53 -2.77 15.24 -6.46
CA PHE A 53 -3.07 14.52 -5.23
C PHE A 53 -2.24 15.12 -4.09
N THR A 54 -2.91 15.56 -3.03
CA THR A 54 -2.29 16.11 -1.83
C THR A 54 -2.52 15.17 -0.67
N LEU A 55 -1.45 14.81 0.03
CA LEU A 55 -1.47 14.09 1.29
C LEU A 55 -1.01 15.02 2.42
N ARG A 56 -1.83 15.14 3.46
CA ARG A 56 -1.51 15.81 4.70
C ARG A 56 -1.41 14.81 5.84
N THR A 57 -0.27 14.81 6.52
CA THR A 57 0.02 13.91 7.63
C THR A 57 0.35 14.71 8.90
N PRO A 58 -0.05 14.23 10.08
CA PRO A 58 0.35 14.86 11.34
C PRO A 58 1.85 14.71 11.62
N GLU A 59 2.44 13.60 11.17
CA GLU A 59 3.87 13.29 11.29
C GLU A 59 4.61 13.52 9.96
N PRO A 60 5.92 13.82 9.99
CA PRO A 60 6.78 13.88 8.80
C PRO A 60 6.64 12.65 7.89
N PHE A 61 6.28 12.87 6.64
CA PHE A 61 6.14 11.77 5.67
C PHE A 61 7.49 11.49 4.98
N VAL A 62 8.01 10.29 5.17
CA VAL A 62 9.25 9.77 4.55
C VAL A 62 8.99 8.60 3.60
N GLY A 63 7.74 8.42 3.17
CA GLY A 63 7.35 7.33 2.27
C GLY A 63 7.40 7.72 0.79
N ARG A 64 6.60 7.03 -0.03
CA ARG A 64 6.45 7.32 -1.46
C ARG A 64 4.97 7.45 -1.82
N ILE A 65 4.67 8.37 -2.73
CA ILE A 65 3.35 8.50 -3.35
C ILE A 65 3.56 8.29 -4.84
N TYR A 66 2.80 7.42 -5.50
CA TYR A 66 2.99 7.17 -6.93
C TYR A 66 1.72 6.70 -7.62
N THR A 67 1.65 6.87 -8.94
CA THR A 67 0.53 6.33 -9.73
C THR A 67 0.72 4.83 -9.99
N TYR A 68 -0.37 4.07 -9.92
CA TYR A 68 -0.36 2.61 -9.99
C TYR A 68 0.21 2.11 -11.32
N GLY A 69 1.29 1.33 -11.28
CA GLY A 69 1.98 0.84 -12.46
C GLY A 69 3.09 1.76 -13.01
N TYR A 70 3.23 2.96 -12.46
CA TYR A 70 4.14 4.02 -12.95
C TYR A 70 5.03 4.59 -11.82
N TYR A 71 5.49 3.70 -10.94
CA TYR A 71 6.28 4.02 -9.74
C TYR A 71 7.66 4.62 -10.03
N ASP A 72 8.18 4.44 -11.24
CA ASP A 72 9.49 4.88 -11.72
C ASP A 72 9.49 6.32 -12.24
N ARG A 73 8.33 6.83 -12.67
CA ARG A 73 8.21 8.10 -13.40
C ARG A 73 7.24 9.10 -12.80
N CYS A 74 6.13 8.64 -12.23
CA CYS A 74 5.09 9.49 -11.67
C CYS A 74 4.99 9.24 -10.17
N PHE A 75 5.99 9.76 -9.46
CA PHE A 75 6.13 9.57 -8.04
C PHE A 75 6.57 10.86 -7.33
N TYR A 76 6.24 10.90 -6.05
CA TYR A 76 6.73 11.84 -5.07
C TYR A 76 7.45 11.06 -3.97
N ARG A 77 8.65 11.50 -3.61
CA ARG A 77 9.40 10.94 -2.48
C ARG A 77 9.23 11.85 -1.28
N GLY A 78 8.73 11.29 -0.19
CA GLY A 78 8.59 11.97 1.09
C GLY A 78 9.92 12.54 1.55
N ASN A 79 9.91 13.81 1.92
CA ASN A 79 11.09 14.56 2.35
C ASN A 79 11.01 14.96 3.84
N GLY A 80 10.11 14.34 4.61
CA GLY A 80 9.80 14.73 5.98
C GLY A 80 8.80 15.88 6.10
N GLY A 81 8.21 16.33 4.98
CA GLY A 81 7.10 17.28 4.98
C GLY A 81 5.80 16.69 5.50
N THR A 82 4.97 17.53 6.09
CA THR A 82 3.60 17.18 6.51
C THR A 82 2.56 17.41 5.40
N VAL A 83 2.95 18.08 4.31
CA VAL A 83 2.12 18.31 3.13
C VAL A 83 2.90 17.86 1.91
N ASN A 84 2.36 16.88 1.19
CA ASN A 84 3.03 16.19 0.10
C ASN A 84 2.13 16.22 -1.13
N VAL A 85 2.66 16.65 -2.27
CA VAL A 85 1.86 16.89 -3.49
C VAL A 85 2.44 16.08 -4.64
N LEU A 86 1.61 15.22 -5.24
CA LEU A 86 1.89 14.50 -6.47
C LEU A 86 1.08 15.12 -7.61
N ARG A 87 1.79 15.61 -8.63
CA ARG A 87 1.18 16.05 -9.90
C ARG A 87 1.18 14.89 -10.89
N ILE A 88 0.05 14.70 -11.53
CA ILE A 88 -0.25 13.57 -12.41
C ILE A 88 -0.68 14.16 -13.75
N SER A 89 -0.04 13.72 -14.82
CA SER A 89 -0.38 14.15 -16.18
C SER A 89 -1.81 13.74 -16.56
N GLY A 90 -2.44 14.48 -17.46
CA GLY A 90 -3.65 14.03 -18.15
C GLY A 90 -3.41 12.77 -19.01
N ALA A 91 -4.48 12.23 -19.58
CA ALA A 91 -4.45 10.96 -20.35
C ALA A 91 -3.55 10.96 -21.59
N GLN A 92 -3.27 12.13 -22.16
CA GLN A 92 -2.31 12.31 -23.28
C GLN A 92 -1.12 13.18 -22.88
N GLY A 93 -0.94 13.40 -21.58
CA GLY A 93 0.14 14.22 -21.06
C GLY A 93 1.48 13.48 -21.03
N TYR A 94 2.56 14.25 -20.87
CA TYR A 94 3.90 13.72 -20.66
C TYR A 94 4.44 14.20 -19.30
N PRO A 95 5.06 13.33 -18.49
CA PRO A 95 5.25 11.88 -18.70
C PRO A 95 3.91 11.13 -18.66
N ASP A 96 3.83 9.94 -19.26
CA ASP A 96 2.64 9.09 -19.13
C ASP A 96 2.52 8.58 -17.68
N CYS A 97 1.50 9.03 -16.95
CA CYS A 97 1.20 8.61 -15.58
C CYS A 97 0.05 7.60 -15.45
N GLY A 98 -0.44 7.04 -16.55
CA GLY A 98 -1.52 6.05 -16.55
C GLY A 98 -2.93 6.61 -16.37
N THR A 99 -3.11 7.91 -16.58
CA THR A 99 -4.42 8.55 -16.48
C THR A 99 -5.31 8.06 -17.61
N GLN A 100 -6.49 7.55 -17.27
CA GLN A 100 -7.47 7.06 -18.24
C GLN A 100 -8.61 8.05 -18.36
N ARG A 101 -9.02 8.37 -19.59
CA ARG A 101 -10.17 9.24 -19.87
C ARG A 101 -11.33 8.42 -20.39
N TYR A 102 -12.47 8.52 -19.71
CA TYR A 102 -13.74 7.92 -20.09
C TYR A 102 -14.76 9.05 -20.29
N GLY A 103 -14.95 9.49 -21.53
CA GLY A 103 -15.76 10.68 -21.83
C GLY A 103 -15.16 11.93 -21.17
N ASP A 104 -15.95 12.57 -20.31
CA ASP A 104 -15.55 13.79 -19.59
C ASP A 104 -14.84 13.50 -18.26
N THR A 105 -14.82 12.25 -17.80
CA THR A 105 -14.18 11.85 -16.55
C THR A 105 -12.77 11.36 -16.81
N MET A 106 -11.81 11.84 -16.04
CA MET A 106 -10.48 11.25 -15.98
C MET A 106 -10.31 10.46 -14.70
N THR A 107 -9.58 9.36 -14.76
CA THR A 107 -9.35 8.49 -13.62
C THR A 107 -7.87 8.12 -13.49
N ASN A 108 -7.41 7.96 -12.25
CA ASN A 108 -6.09 7.43 -11.95
C ASN A 108 -6.14 6.72 -10.59
N ILE A 109 -5.14 5.89 -10.29
CA ILE A 109 -5.02 5.22 -8.99
C ILE A 109 -3.70 5.64 -8.37
N VAL A 110 -3.77 6.30 -7.22
CA VAL A 110 -2.58 6.70 -6.45
C VAL A 110 -2.35 5.71 -5.32
N VAL A 111 -1.09 5.33 -5.13
CA VAL A 111 -0.64 4.51 -4.01
C VAL A 111 0.20 5.37 -3.07
N VAL A 112 -0.17 5.38 -1.79
CA VAL A 112 0.63 5.95 -0.70
C VAL A 112 1.28 4.79 0.03
N GLN A 113 2.62 4.74 -0.05
CA GLN A 113 3.47 3.75 0.61
C GLN A 113 4.20 4.42 1.77
N PHE A 114 4.05 3.90 2.98
CA PHE A 114 4.65 4.53 4.17
C PHE A 114 6.11 4.12 4.43
N SER A 115 6.55 2.98 3.87
CA SER A 115 7.95 2.55 3.91
C SER A 115 8.65 2.91 2.60
N ASP A 116 9.93 3.25 2.68
CA ASP A 116 10.77 3.53 1.51
C ASP A 116 10.93 2.33 0.56
N TYR A 117 10.91 1.11 1.10
CA TYR A 117 11.37 -0.08 0.38
C TYR A 117 10.33 -1.18 0.24
N VAL A 118 9.49 -1.39 1.26
CA VAL A 118 8.57 -2.54 1.29
C VAL A 118 7.13 -2.08 1.29
N GLN A 119 6.27 -2.81 0.56
CA GLN A 119 4.84 -2.60 0.69
C GLN A 119 4.34 -3.25 1.97
N THR A 120 3.51 -2.54 2.71
CA THR A 120 2.98 -3.01 4.00
C THR A 120 1.47 -2.90 4.02
N GLY A 121 0.83 -3.56 4.99
CA GLY A 121 -0.62 -3.40 5.20
C GLY A 121 -1.06 -1.97 5.60
N ARG A 122 -0.12 -1.04 5.83
CA ARG A 122 -0.42 0.38 6.06
C ARG A 122 -0.59 1.16 4.76
N ASP A 123 -0.10 0.64 3.65
CA ASP A 123 -0.18 1.34 2.36
C ASP A 123 -1.63 1.47 1.91
N LYS A 124 -1.94 2.60 1.27
CA LYS A 124 -3.29 2.95 0.85
C LYS A 124 -3.35 3.22 -0.64
N ARG A 125 -4.48 2.84 -1.25
CA ARG A 125 -4.78 3.14 -2.65
C ARG A 125 -5.95 4.10 -2.70
N TYR A 126 -5.84 5.13 -3.54
CA TYR A 126 -6.84 6.15 -3.75
C TYR A 126 -7.24 6.15 -5.22
N ASN A 127 -8.53 5.99 -5.49
CA ASN A 127 -9.08 6.06 -6.83
C ASN A 127 -9.47 7.53 -7.07
N LEU A 128 -8.73 8.20 -7.96
CA LEU A 128 -9.01 9.55 -8.38
C LEU A 128 -10.01 9.54 -9.54
N THR A 129 -10.95 10.48 -9.50
CA THR A 129 -12.02 10.69 -10.48
C THR A 129 -12.33 12.17 -10.59
#